data_AF-A0A2A9GTK6-F1
#
_entry.id   AF-A0A2A9GTK6-F1
#
_cell.length_a   1.000
_cell.length_b   1.000
_cell.length_c   1.000
_cell.angle_alpha   90.00
_cell.angle_beta   90.00
_cell.angle_gamma   90.00
#
_symmetry.space_group_name_H-M   'P 1'
#
loop_
_entity.id
_entity.type
_entity.pdbx_description
1 polymer ?
#
loop_
_entity_poly.entity_id
_entity_poly.type
_entity_poly.pdbx_seq_one_letter_code
_entity_poly.pdbx_strand_id
1 'polypeptide(L)'
;MITIDAPTGIGEITPGCDLTGELLRVLVPHDGDIWVVTSKVVSKAEGRFIDETDKDRARRIESRRVVARRGGTTIVEHRLGLVHAAAGIDSSNVEPGRLLLLPLDPDASARRIRAEVAERTGARIGVLISDTSGRAWRTGQTDLAIGVAGVLPIDSHIGRTDPHGNDLRVTEIAVADELCGAADLAKTKLGGRPVAVIRGLAKLVTVDDGSSADLLRPAAQDFFRLGRREAVLDAVLRATGQTDRYDELVELDGDELVAAVTAGAPDDADWITRLLGHAPVG
;
A
#
# COMPACT_ATOMS: atom_id res chain seq x y z
N MET A 1 -0.04 23.60 17.93
CA MET A 1 0.54 23.90 16.60
C MET A 1 1.13 22.61 16.07
N ILE A 2 0.86 22.25 14.80
CA ILE A 2 1.44 21.09 14.13
C ILE A 2 2.53 21.60 13.19
N THR A 3 3.69 20.94 13.17
CA THR A 3 4.78 21.25 12.21
C THR A 3 5.17 19.99 11.48
N ILE A 4 5.50 20.12 10.19
CA ILE A 4 6.00 19.03 9.35
C ILE A 4 7.28 19.51 8.70
N ASP A 5 8.40 18.86 9.02
CA ASP A 5 9.72 19.18 8.47
C ASP A 5 10.30 17.95 7.76
N ALA A 6 10.93 18.15 6.61
CA ALA A 6 11.52 17.08 5.81
C ALA A 6 12.96 17.48 5.44
N PRO A 7 13.98 17.00 6.17
CA PRO A 7 15.35 17.43 5.99
C PRO A 7 15.95 16.88 4.69
N THR A 8 16.93 17.61 4.15
CA THR A 8 17.80 17.14 3.07
C THR A 8 19.08 16.51 3.65
N GLY A 9 19.90 15.88 2.80
CA GLY A 9 21.26 15.45 3.17
C GLY A 9 21.42 13.98 3.59
N ILE A 10 20.38 13.15 3.48
CA ILE A 10 20.47 11.71 3.78
C ILE A 10 21.31 10.94 2.75
N GLY A 11 21.42 11.46 1.52
CA GLY A 11 22.18 10.82 0.45
C GLY A 11 21.48 9.59 -0.13
N GLU A 12 22.23 8.80 -0.91
CA GLU A 12 21.71 7.56 -1.52
C GLU A 12 21.82 6.40 -0.54
N ILE A 13 20.74 5.64 -0.39
CA ILE A 13 20.64 4.50 0.51
C ILE A 13 21.02 3.21 -0.24
N THR A 14 21.94 2.44 0.33
CA THR A 14 22.44 1.19 -0.25
C THR A 14 22.00 -0.04 0.55
N PRO A 15 21.97 -1.24 -0.07
CA PRO A 15 21.66 -2.48 0.64
C PRO A 15 22.56 -2.70 1.87
N GLY A 16 21.92 -3.06 2.98
CA GLY A 16 22.58 -3.35 4.25
C GLY A 16 23.02 -2.12 5.04
N CYS A 17 22.67 -0.91 4.62
CA CYS A 17 23.03 0.28 5.38
C CYS A 17 22.30 0.36 6.73
N ASP A 18 22.92 1.04 7.69
CA ASP A 18 22.30 1.41 8.97
C ASP A 18 21.30 2.55 8.75
N LEU A 19 20.11 2.24 8.23
CA LEU A 19 19.11 3.24 7.87
C LEU A 19 18.80 4.19 9.03
N THR A 20 18.62 3.69 10.25
CA THR A 20 18.37 4.55 11.42
C THR A 20 19.52 5.52 11.68
N GLY A 21 20.76 5.05 11.58
CA GLY A 21 21.95 5.89 11.66
C GLY A 21 21.97 6.98 10.59
N GLU A 22 21.66 6.65 9.34
CA GLU A 22 21.57 7.60 8.23
C GLU A 22 20.51 8.69 8.48
N LEU A 23 19.34 8.30 9.01
CA LEU A 23 18.26 9.23 9.38
C LEU A 23 18.68 10.17 10.52
N LEU A 24 19.33 9.62 11.56
CA LEU A 24 19.79 10.38 12.74
C LEU A 24 20.90 11.39 12.42
N ARG A 25 21.58 11.29 11.27
CA ARG A 25 22.55 12.34 10.86
C ARG A 25 21.90 13.67 10.55
N VAL A 26 20.63 13.66 10.14
CA VAL A 26 19.89 14.87 9.75
C VAL A 26 18.70 15.17 10.66
N LEU A 27 18.38 14.25 11.58
CA LEU A 27 17.25 14.37 12.50
C LEU A 27 17.71 14.40 13.96
N VAL A 28 17.13 15.33 14.72
CA VAL A 28 17.22 15.33 16.19
C VAL A 28 15.83 14.94 16.73
N PRO A 29 15.66 13.72 17.25
CA PRO A 29 14.36 13.25 17.73
C PRO A 29 13.97 13.92 19.05
N HIS A 30 12.68 14.18 19.22
CA HIS A 30 12.08 14.55 20.50
C HIS A 30 10.96 13.57 20.87
N ASP A 31 10.68 13.45 22.17
CA ASP A 31 9.56 12.66 22.66
C ASP A 31 8.24 13.12 22.01
N GLY A 32 7.50 12.17 21.45
CA GLY A 32 6.24 12.42 20.77
C GLY A 32 6.37 12.86 19.31
N ASP A 33 7.58 12.90 18.74
CA ASP A 33 7.77 13.04 17.30
C ASP A 33 7.19 11.82 16.55
N ILE A 34 6.65 12.05 15.36
CA ILE A 34 6.24 10.98 14.44
C ILE A 34 7.09 11.10 13.18
N TRP A 35 7.86 10.04 12.88
CA TRP A 35 8.68 9.97 11.69
C TRP A 35 7.92 9.22 10.59
N VAL A 36 7.77 9.85 9.42
CA VAL A 36 7.18 9.22 8.24
C VAL A 36 8.28 8.96 7.22
N VAL A 37 8.69 7.71 7.08
CA VAL A 37 9.78 7.24 6.22
C VAL A 37 9.21 6.61 4.96
N THR A 38 9.71 6.95 3.78
CA THR A 38 9.25 6.31 2.53
C THR A 38 9.67 4.84 2.46
N SER A 39 8.78 3.99 1.95
CA SER A 39 9.00 2.59 1.59
C SER A 39 10.31 2.41 0.81
N LYS A 40 10.66 3.33 -0.08
CA LYS A 40 11.82 3.22 -0.98
C LYS A 40 13.14 3.07 -0.23
N VAL A 41 13.41 3.90 0.78
CA VAL A 41 14.68 3.80 1.50
C VAL A 41 14.74 2.57 2.39
N VAL A 42 13.59 2.14 2.92
CA VAL A 42 13.48 0.88 3.66
C VAL A 42 13.78 -0.29 2.73
N SER A 43 13.13 -0.35 1.57
CA SER A 43 13.37 -1.37 0.54
C SER A 43 14.82 -1.40 0.06
N LYS A 44 15.43 -0.23 -0.16
CA LYS A 44 16.85 -0.14 -0.55
C LYS A 44 17.76 -0.69 0.54
N ALA A 45 17.58 -0.27 1.79
CA ALA A 45 18.35 -0.75 2.93
C ALA A 45 18.18 -2.27 3.13
N GLU A 46 16.97 -2.80 2.90
CA GLU A 46 16.66 -4.23 2.96
C GLU A 46 17.09 -5.03 1.72
N GLY A 47 17.67 -4.37 0.69
CA GLY A 47 18.13 -5.04 -0.52
C GLY A 47 17.00 -5.64 -1.37
N ARG A 48 15.81 -5.03 -1.36
CA ARG A 48 14.60 -5.50 -2.07
C ARG A 48 14.63 -5.23 -3.57
N PHE A 49 15.77 -5.44 -4.21
CA PHE A 49 15.96 -5.26 -5.65
C PHE A 49 15.64 -6.54 -6.43
N ILE A 50 15.13 -6.36 -7.65
CA ILE A 50 15.01 -7.43 -8.63
C ILE A 50 15.41 -6.92 -10.02
N ASP A 51 15.87 -7.81 -10.90
CA ASP A 51 16.16 -7.48 -12.29
C ASP A 51 14.86 -7.12 -13.03
N GLU A 52 14.92 -6.11 -13.91
CA GLU A 52 13.75 -5.68 -14.69
C GLU A 52 13.22 -6.78 -15.63
N THR A 53 14.09 -7.68 -16.09
CA THR A 53 13.68 -8.84 -16.90
C THR A 53 12.81 -9.82 -16.12
N ASP A 54 12.86 -9.80 -14.79
CA ASP A 54 12.04 -10.62 -13.89
C ASP A 54 10.75 -9.91 -13.44
N LYS A 55 10.36 -8.77 -14.02
CA LYS A 55 9.19 -7.98 -13.61
C LYS A 55 7.89 -8.79 -13.51
N ASP A 56 7.62 -9.65 -14.49
CA ASP A 56 6.41 -10.47 -14.49
C ASP A 56 6.44 -11.53 -13.39
N ARG A 57 7.62 -12.08 -13.11
CA ARG A 57 7.82 -12.99 -11.98
C ARG A 57 7.63 -12.24 -10.66
N ALA A 58 8.19 -11.04 -10.52
CA ALA A 58 7.99 -10.18 -9.36
C ALA A 58 6.50 -9.91 -9.12
N ARG A 59 5.75 -9.52 -10.17
CA ARG A 59 4.31 -9.30 -10.07
C ARG A 59 3.61 -10.52 -9.48
N ARG A 60 3.91 -11.72 -9.98
CA ARG A 60 3.27 -12.96 -9.50
C ARG A 60 3.60 -13.30 -8.05
N ILE A 61 4.85 -13.10 -7.61
CA ILE A 61 5.24 -13.44 -6.22
C ILE A 61 4.81 -12.38 -5.20
N GLU A 62 4.70 -11.12 -5.62
CA GLU A 62 4.28 -10.01 -4.77
C GLU A 62 2.76 -9.85 -4.73
N SER A 63 2.02 -10.47 -5.66
CA SER A 63 0.55 -10.41 -5.72
C SER A 63 -0.11 -11.67 -5.17
N ARG A 64 -1.19 -11.51 -4.41
CA ARG A 64 -2.11 -12.58 -4.02
C ARG A 64 -3.12 -12.90 -5.11
N ARG A 65 -3.57 -11.87 -5.83
CA ARG A 65 -4.53 -11.98 -6.95
C ARG A 65 -4.59 -10.69 -7.75
N VAL A 66 -5.07 -10.81 -9.00
CA VAL A 66 -5.47 -9.65 -9.80
C VAL A 66 -6.85 -9.15 -9.35
N VAL A 67 -6.96 -7.85 -9.11
CA VAL A 67 -8.21 -7.17 -8.71
C VAL A 67 -8.91 -6.56 -9.92
N ALA A 68 -8.14 -5.89 -10.78
CA ALA A 68 -8.68 -5.25 -11.99
C ALA A 68 -7.60 -5.08 -13.06
N ARG A 69 -7.98 -5.19 -14.34
CA ARG A 69 -7.10 -4.90 -15.46
C ARG A 69 -7.76 -3.97 -16.48
N ARG A 70 -7.01 -2.96 -16.92
CA ARG A 70 -7.42 -2.03 -17.99
C ARG A 70 -6.20 -1.63 -18.82
N GLY A 71 -6.19 -2.04 -20.09
CA GLY A 71 -5.04 -1.83 -20.97
C GLY A 71 -3.75 -2.34 -20.33
N GLY A 72 -2.70 -1.54 -20.31
CA GLY A 72 -1.42 -1.89 -19.68
C GLY A 72 -1.40 -1.81 -18.14
N THR A 73 -2.48 -1.38 -17.48
CA THR A 73 -2.53 -1.21 -16.03
C THR A 73 -3.21 -2.40 -15.36
N THR A 74 -2.55 -2.96 -14.35
CA THR A 74 -3.10 -4.03 -13.50
C THR A 74 -3.10 -3.58 -12.05
N ILE A 75 -4.26 -3.65 -11.41
CA ILE A 75 -4.44 -3.51 -9.96
C ILE A 75 -4.43 -4.90 -9.36
N VAL A 76 -3.65 -5.09 -8.31
CA VAL A 76 -3.51 -6.37 -7.61
C VAL A 76 -3.76 -6.18 -6.12
N GLU A 77 -4.12 -7.27 -5.44
CA GLU A 77 -3.95 -7.36 -4.00
C GLU A 77 -2.51 -7.83 -3.76
N HIS A 78 -1.66 -6.95 -3.22
CA HIS A 78 -0.30 -7.27 -2.84
C HIS A 78 -0.26 -8.25 -1.67
N ARG A 79 0.85 -8.97 -1.44
CA ARG A 79 1.01 -9.90 -0.31
C ARG A 79 0.93 -9.26 1.07
N LEU A 80 1.13 -7.94 1.13
CA LEU A 80 0.88 -7.10 2.32
C LEU A 80 -0.60 -6.71 2.49
N GLY A 81 -1.50 -7.13 1.59
CA GLY A 81 -2.93 -6.82 1.59
C GLY A 81 -3.30 -5.49 0.93
N LEU A 82 -2.32 -4.68 0.49
CA LEU A 82 -2.54 -3.43 -0.22
C LEU A 82 -3.18 -3.68 -1.60
N VAL A 83 -4.19 -2.89 -1.97
CA VAL A 83 -4.83 -2.96 -3.29
C VAL A 83 -4.42 -1.76 -4.13
N HIS A 84 -3.44 -1.94 -5.01
CA HIS A 84 -2.88 -0.86 -5.82
C HIS A 84 -2.27 -1.35 -7.12
N ALA A 85 -1.83 -0.40 -7.95
CA ALA A 85 -1.26 -0.69 -9.26
C ALA A 85 0.13 -1.34 -9.15
N ALA A 86 0.47 -2.15 -10.15
CA ALA A 86 1.82 -2.67 -10.39
C ALA A 86 2.44 -3.49 -9.22
N ALA A 87 1.63 -4.01 -8.29
CA ALA A 87 2.09 -4.81 -7.15
C ALA A 87 3.12 -4.09 -6.26
N GLY A 88 3.06 -2.75 -6.18
CA GLY A 88 4.04 -1.98 -5.41
C GLY A 88 5.46 -2.04 -5.96
N ILE A 89 5.62 -2.54 -7.20
CA ILE A 89 6.92 -2.61 -7.89
C ILE A 89 7.21 -1.23 -8.47
N ASP A 90 8.33 -0.65 -8.03
CA ASP A 90 8.76 0.68 -8.47
C ASP A 90 9.96 0.59 -9.41
N SER A 91 9.88 1.28 -10.55
CA SER A 91 10.97 1.45 -11.53
C SER A 91 11.58 2.85 -11.49
N SER A 92 11.12 3.72 -10.59
CA SER A 92 11.59 5.09 -10.42
C SER A 92 12.64 5.20 -9.32
N ASN A 93 13.59 6.13 -9.49
CA ASN A 93 14.67 6.40 -8.53
C ASN A 93 15.51 5.15 -8.16
N VAL A 94 15.67 4.25 -9.13
CA VAL A 94 16.54 3.07 -9.10
C VAL A 94 17.46 3.08 -10.33
N GLU A 95 18.56 2.34 -10.24
CA GLU A 95 19.48 2.14 -11.37
C GLU A 95 18.74 1.49 -12.56
N PRO A 96 19.02 1.89 -13.82
CA PRO A 96 18.45 1.25 -15.00
C PRO A 96 18.63 -0.27 -14.99
N GLY A 97 17.60 -1.01 -15.40
CA GLY A 97 17.60 -2.47 -15.40
C GLY A 97 17.28 -3.11 -14.04
N ARG A 98 16.98 -2.31 -13.01
CA ARG A 98 16.52 -2.80 -11.69
C ARG A 98 15.15 -2.26 -11.35
N LEU A 99 14.43 -3.05 -10.56
CA LEU A 99 13.16 -2.70 -9.94
C LEU A 99 13.28 -2.82 -8.43
N LEU A 100 12.47 -2.06 -7.70
CA LEU A 100 12.39 -2.11 -6.24
C LEU A 100 11.05 -2.70 -5.83
N LEU A 101 11.11 -3.71 -4.96
CA LEU A 101 9.94 -4.30 -4.32
C LEU A 101 9.69 -3.61 -2.98
N LEU A 102 8.46 -3.67 -2.48
CA LEU A 102 8.15 -3.20 -1.13
C LEU A 102 8.94 -3.98 -0.06
N PRO A 103 9.11 -3.41 1.15
CA PRO A 103 9.70 -4.12 2.28
C PRO A 103 8.98 -5.45 2.54
N LEU A 104 9.70 -6.44 3.05
CA LEU A 104 9.09 -7.76 3.30
C LEU A 104 8.00 -7.67 4.39
N ASP A 105 8.28 -6.89 5.44
CA ASP A 105 7.41 -6.62 6.58
C ASP A 105 7.64 -5.16 7.03
N PRO A 106 6.90 -4.18 6.49
CA PRO A 106 7.10 -2.77 6.81
C PRO A 106 6.78 -2.41 8.27
N ASP A 107 5.87 -3.13 8.95
CA ASP A 107 5.61 -2.97 10.39
C ASP A 107 6.87 -3.36 11.19
N ALA A 108 7.52 -4.47 10.84
CA ALA A 108 8.79 -4.84 11.47
C ALA A 108 9.90 -3.81 11.20
N SER A 109 9.95 -3.23 10.01
CA SER A 109 10.91 -2.17 9.69
C SER A 109 10.67 -0.89 10.50
N ALA A 110 9.41 -0.48 10.65
CA ALA A 110 9.02 0.64 11.51
C ALA A 110 9.44 0.39 12.97
N ARG A 111 9.18 -0.83 13.49
CA ARG A 111 9.56 -1.23 14.85
C ARG A 111 11.07 -1.21 15.08
N ARG A 112 11.87 -1.67 14.10
CA ARG A 112 13.34 -1.60 14.16
C ARG A 112 13.82 -0.15 14.26
N ILE A 113 13.34 0.73 13.39
CA ILE A 113 13.70 2.16 13.42
C ILE A 113 13.32 2.77 14.77
N ARG A 114 12.09 2.54 15.25
CA ARG A 114 11.62 3.05 16.54
C ARG A 114 12.50 2.59 17.70
N ALA A 115 12.80 1.29 17.76
CA ALA A 115 13.63 0.70 18.82
C ALA A 115 15.06 1.26 18.80
N GLU A 116 15.68 1.35 17.63
CA GLU A 116 17.04 1.87 17.47
C GLU A 116 17.14 3.37 17.78
N VAL A 117 16.14 4.19 17.44
CA VAL A 117 16.09 5.60 17.88
C VAL A 117 16.03 5.69 19.40
N ALA A 118 15.17 4.89 20.04
CA ALA A 118 15.05 4.87 21.49
C ALA A 118 16.36 4.43 22.16
N GLU A 119 17.02 3.40 21.64
CA GLU A 119 18.31 2.91 22.14
C GLU A 119 19.42 3.96 22.01
N ARG A 120 19.54 4.60 20.84
CA ARG A 120 20.64 5.52 20.52
C ARG A 120 20.46 6.91 21.11
N THR A 121 19.23 7.35 21.35
CA THR A 121 18.92 8.75 21.71
C THR A 121 18.09 8.91 22.98
N GLY A 122 17.44 7.83 23.46
CA GLY A 122 16.49 7.87 24.56
C GLY A 122 15.11 8.43 24.20
N ALA A 123 14.92 8.95 22.99
CA ALA A 123 13.66 9.56 22.57
C ALA A 123 12.59 8.51 22.24
N ARG A 124 11.34 8.78 22.64
CA ARG A 124 10.17 7.95 22.34
C ARG A 124 9.37 8.55 21.19
N ILE A 125 9.49 7.94 20.03
CA ILE A 125 8.84 8.39 18.79
C ILE A 125 7.84 7.36 18.27
N GLY A 126 6.97 7.82 17.38
CA GLY A 126 6.22 6.96 16.46
C GLY A 126 6.90 6.91 15.08
N VAL A 127 6.75 5.79 14.37
CA VAL A 127 7.29 5.59 13.03
C VAL A 127 6.19 5.06 12.10
N LEU A 128 6.05 5.69 10.94
CA LEU A 128 5.21 5.23 9.83
C LEU A 128 6.09 4.99 8.60
N ILE A 129 5.88 3.87 7.91
CA ILE A 129 6.41 3.63 6.57
C ILE A 129 5.33 3.99 5.57
N SER A 130 5.61 4.92 4.65
CA SER A 130 4.64 5.39 3.66
C SER A 130 4.98 4.96 2.24
N ASP A 131 3.96 4.69 1.44
CA ASP A 131 4.11 4.42 0.01
C ASP A 131 3.06 5.16 -0.81
N THR A 132 3.42 5.57 -2.02
CA THR A 132 2.56 6.37 -2.88
C THR A 132 1.51 5.50 -3.55
N SER A 133 0.22 5.76 -3.27
CA SER A 133 -0.88 4.99 -3.84
C SER A 133 -1.90 5.86 -4.57
N GLY A 134 -2.53 5.27 -5.59
CA GLY A 134 -3.81 5.76 -6.11
C GLY A 134 -4.97 5.34 -5.20
N ARG A 135 -6.17 5.81 -5.51
CA ARG A 135 -7.39 5.45 -4.77
C ARG A 135 -8.63 5.54 -5.65
N ALA A 136 -9.61 4.68 -5.37
CA ALA A 136 -10.83 4.63 -6.16
C ALA A 136 -11.54 6.00 -6.23
N TRP A 137 -12.17 6.27 -7.38
CA TRP A 137 -13.04 7.43 -7.64
C TRP A 137 -12.36 8.81 -7.62
N ARG A 138 -11.04 8.89 -7.42
CA ARG A 138 -10.31 10.16 -7.40
C ARG A 138 -9.09 10.10 -8.31
N THR A 139 -8.85 11.19 -9.03
CA THR A 139 -7.60 11.39 -9.77
C THR A 139 -6.51 11.90 -8.82
N GLY A 140 -5.27 11.46 -9.05
CA GLY A 140 -4.11 11.81 -8.24
C GLY A 140 -3.72 10.74 -7.21
N GLN A 141 -2.48 10.81 -6.75
CA GLN A 141 -1.90 9.90 -5.75
C GLN A 141 -1.72 10.63 -4.42
N THR A 142 -1.63 9.87 -3.34
CA THR A 142 -1.20 10.34 -2.02
C THR A 142 -0.49 9.19 -1.31
N ASP A 143 0.36 9.50 -0.34
CA ASP A 143 1.01 8.48 0.46
C ASP A 143 0.04 7.87 1.47
N LEU A 144 0.05 6.54 1.57
CA LEU A 144 -0.66 5.76 2.58
C LEU A 144 0.34 5.05 3.49
N ALA A 145 -0.07 4.73 4.71
CA ALA A 145 0.73 3.94 5.63
C ALA A 145 0.74 2.47 5.19
N ILE A 146 1.93 1.91 5.03
CA ILE A 146 2.15 0.48 4.78
C ILE A 146 2.84 -0.21 5.95
N GLY A 147 3.41 0.57 6.87
CA GLY A 147 4.04 0.11 8.10
C GLY A 147 3.78 1.07 9.26
N VAL A 148 3.56 0.54 10.46
CA VAL A 148 3.23 1.30 11.68
C VAL A 148 4.03 0.77 12.87
N ALA A 149 4.59 1.68 13.66
CA ALA A 149 5.15 1.39 14.98
C ALA A 149 5.01 2.58 15.94
N GLY A 150 4.29 2.40 17.04
CA GLY A 150 4.16 3.39 18.11
C GLY A 150 3.28 4.57 17.72
N VAL A 151 2.36 4.37 16.77
CA VAL A 151 1.39 5.36 16.31
C VAL A 151 0.01 4.72 16.29
N LEU A 152 -0.99 5.41 16.81
CA LEU A 152 -2.38 5.01 16.67
C LEU A 152 -2.75 5.00 15.17
N PRO A 153 -3.12 3.86 14.56
CA PRO A 153 -3.42 3.83 13.13
C PRO A 153 -4.82 4.39 12.81
N ILE A 154 -5.80 4.09 13.66
CA ILE A 154 -7.19 4.50 13.54
C ILE A 154 -7.64 5.17 14.84
N ASP A 155 -8.13 6.41 14.79
CA ASP A 155 -8.89 7.02 15.88
C ASP A 155 -10.37 6.68 15.71
N SER A 156 -10.81 5.63 16.42
CA SER A 156 -12.19 5.18 16.40
C SER A 156 -13.04 6.00 17.37
N HIS A 157 -14.05 6.68 16.83
CA HIS A 157 -15.05 7.40 17.61
C HIS A 157 -16.30 6.55 17.84
N ILE A 158 -16.32 5.29 17.42
CA ILE A 158 -17.45 4.39 17.62
C ILE A 158 -17.76 4.27 19.12
N GLY A 159 -19.03 4.45 19.48
CA GLY A 159 -19.49 4.40 20.86
C GLY A 159 -19.23 5.69 21.67
N ARG A 160 -18.66 6.73 21.06
CA ARG A 160 -18.56 8.07 21.67
C ARG A 160 -19.80 8.91 21.30
N THR A 161 -20.13 9.90 22.13
CA THR A 161 -21.18 10.88 21.86
C THR A 161 -20.57 12.22 21.42
N ASP A 162 -21.16 12.87 20.43
CA ASP A 162 -20.77 14.22 20.04
C ASP A 162 -21.27 15.29 21.05
N PRO A 163 -20.87 16.57 20.91
CA PRO A 163 -21.33 17.65 21.80
C PRO A 163 -22.85 17.92 21.76
N HIS A 164 -23.57 17.36 20.79
CA HIS A 164 -25.02 17.44 20.66
C HIS A 164 -25.75 16.21 21.23
N GLY A 165 -24.99 15.23 21.75
CA GLY A 165 -25.51 13.99 22.34
C GLY A 165 -25.80 12.89 21.31
N ASN A 166 -25.35 13.03 20.06
CA ASN A 166 -25.53 11.97 19.05
C ASN A 166 -24.47 10.87 19.22
N ASP A 167 -24.90 9.61 19.13
CA ASP A 167 -23.98 8.46 19.08
C ASP A 167 -23.19 8.46 17.77
N LEU A 168 -21.87 8.39 17.86
CA LEU A 168 -21.00 8.13 16.72
C LEU A 168 -20.90 6.61 16.52
N ARG A 169 -21.38 6.11 15.36
CA ARG A 169 -21.53 4.66 15.11
C ARG A 169 -20.59 4.09 14.05
N VAL A 170 -20.01 4.94 13.21
CA VAL A 170 -19.18 4.52 12.05
C VAL A 170 -17.94 5.39 11.85
N THR A 171 -17.71 6.35 12.74
CA THR A 171 -16.67 7.36 12.55
C THR A 171 -15.33 6.81 13.01
N GLU A 172 -14.50 6.45 12.06
CA GLU A 172 -13.11 6.01 12.28
C GLU A 172 -12.21 6.82 11.38
N ILE A 173 -11.22 7.49 11.97
CA ILE A 173 -10.28 8.33 11.22
C ILE A 173 -9.00 7.52 11.03
N ALA A 174 -8.64 7.24 9.78
CA ALA A 174 -7.37 6.62 9.42
C ALA A 174 -6.22 7.62 9.58
N VAL A 175 -5.91 7.96 10.83
CA VAL A 175 -4.94 9.01 11.18
C VAL A 175 -3.55 8.69 10.63
N ALA A 176 -3.15 7.43 10.53
CA ALA A 176 -1.87 7.06 9.91
C ALA A 176 -1.80 7.46 8.43
N ASP A 177 -2.87 7.25 7.66
CA ASP A 177 -2.93 7.67 6.26
C ASP A 177 -2.98 9.20 6.12
N GLU A 178 -3.69 9.91 7.01
CA GLU A 178 -3.67 11.38 7.03
C GLU A 178 -2.27 11.94 7.30
N LEU A 179 -1.53 11.34 8.24
CA LEU A 179 -0.15 11.70 8.55
C LEU A 179 0.78 11.42 7.37
N CYS A 180 0.64 10.27 6.72
CA CYS A 180 1.42 9.93 5.53
C CYS A 180 1.15 10.90 4.37
N GLY A 181 -0.11 11.21 4.10
CA GLY A 181 -0.49 12.18 3.07
C GLY A 181 0.02 13.59 3.38
N ALA A 182 -0.01 14.02 4.65
CA ALA A 182 0.53 15.31 5.06
C ALA A 182 2.07 15.37 4.96
N ALA A 183 2.76 14.29 5.33
CA ALA A 183 4.20 14.17 5.20
C ALA A 183 4.68 14.21 3.74
N ASP A 184 3.91 13.65 2.81
CA ASP A 184 4.22 13.69 1.37
C ASP A 184 4.34 15.12 0.85
N LEU A 185 3.51 16.05 1.34
CA LEU A 185 3.60 17.48 0.99
C LEU A 185 4.96 18.09 1.34
N ALA A 186 5.59 17.64 2.44
CA ALA A 186 6.89 18.13 2.89
C ALA A 186 8.07 17.42 2.21
N LYS A 187 7.95 16.09 2.03
CA LYS A 187 8.96 15.27 1.35
C LYS A 187 9.11 15.70 -0.11
N THR A 188 7.97 15.91 -0.80
CA THR A 188 7.86 16.16 -2.26
C THR A 188 8.50 15.05 -3.11
N LYS A 189 7.98 14.84 -4.33
CA LYS A 189 8.36 13.67 -5.14
C LYS A 189 9.82 13.64 -5.59
N LEU A 190 10.43 14.81 -5.80
CA LEU A 190 11.80 14.97 -6.32
C LEU A 190 12.76 15.63 -5.32
N GLY A 191 12.31 15.84 -4.07
CA GLY A 191 13.06 16.61 -3.08
C GLY A 191 14.27 15.88 -2.49
N GLY A 192 14.42 14.58 -2.74
CA GLY A 192 15.47 13.76 -2.09
C GLY A 192 15.31 13.69 -0.57
N ARG A 193 14.06 13.76 -0.09
CA ARG A 193 13.69 13.79 1.34
C ARG A 193 12.93 12.51 1.69
N PRO A 194 13.63 11.44 2.09
CA PRO A 194 13.00 10.15 2.33
C PRO A 194 12.24 10.07 3.67
N VAL A 195 12.36 11.09 4.52
CA VAL A 195 11.71 11.16 5.83
C VAL A 195 11.12 12.54 6.07
N ALA A 196 9.99 12.59 6.75
CA ALA A 196 9.48 13.80 7.38
C ALA A 196 9.20 13.57 8.87
N VAL A 197 9.35 14.60 9.68
CA VAL A 197 9.03 14.60 11.10
C VAL A 197 7.81 15.48 11.35
N ILE A 198 6.79 14.88 11.95
CA ILE A 198 5.58 15.57 12.38
C ILE A 198 5.66 15.78 13.89
N ARG A 199 5.46 17.04 14.32
CA ARG A 199 5.42 17.42 15.74
C ARG A 199 4.10 18.06 16.13
N GLY A 200 3.81 18.06 17.43
CA GLY A 200 2.58 18.63 17.99
C GLY A 200 1.40 17.65 18.05
N LEU A 201 1.65 16.36 17.76
CA LEU A 201 0.67 15.28 17.77
C LEU A 201 1.07 14.11 18.68
N ALA A 202 1.84 14.38 19.74
CA ALA A 202 2.32 13.36 20.69
C ALA A 202 1.21 12.47 21.27
N LYS A 203 -0.04 12.95 21.32
CA LYS A 203 -1.22 12.16 21.73
C LYS A 203 -1.52 10.96 20.82
N LEU A 204 -0.99 10.95 19.59
CA LEU A 204 -1.11 9.84 18.64
C LEU A 204 0.04 8.83 18.78
N VAL A 205 1.09 9.16 19.56
CA VAL A 205 2.20 8.25 19.82
C VAL A 205 1.82 7.32 20.97
N THR A 206 1.92 6.02 20.73
CA THR A 206 1.47 4.97 21.64
C THR A 206 2.65 4.17 22.21
N VAL A 207 2.40 3.49 23.33
CA VAL A 207 3.37 2.51 23.88
C VAL A 207 3.44 1.29 22.96
N ASP A 208 2.28 0.74 22.63
CA ASP A 208 2.12 -0.39 21.71
C ASP A 208 2.46 0.01 20.28
N ASP A 209 3.00 -0.92 19.51
CA ASP A 209 3.43 -0.63 18.15
C ASP A 209 2.26 -0.43 17.17
N GLY A 210 1.13 -1.11 17.39
CA GLY A 210 0.02 -1.16 16.43
C GLY A 210 0.36 -2.03 15.21
N SER A 211 -0.50 -2.00 14.18
CA SER A 211 -0.23 -2.65 12.90
C SER A 211 -0.85 -1.89 11.73
N SER A 212 -0.18 -1.87 10.58
CA SER A 212 -0.78 -1.39 9.33
C SER A 212 -1.94 -2.26 8.86
N ALA A 213 -2.04 -3.52 9.32
CA ALA A 213 -3.14 -4.40 9.00
C ALA A 213 -4.50 -3.87 9.48
N ASP A 214 -4.52 -3.03 10.52
CA ASP A 214 -5.74 -2.41 11.04
C ASP A 214 -6.37 -1.44 10.01
N LEU A 215 -5.56 -0.89 9.10
CA LEU A 215 -6.01 0.00 8.02
C LEU A 215 -6.59 -0.80 6.83
N LEU A 216 -6.34 -2.11 6.76
CA LEU A 216 -6.82 -2.95 5.67
C LEU A 216 -8.25 -3.38 5.91
N ARG A 217 -9.11 -3.14 4.93
CA ARG A 217 -10.48 -3.64 4.97
C ARG A 217 -10.49 -5.17 4.84
N PRO A 218 -11.13 -5.91 5.77
CA PRO A 218 -11.29 -7.34 5.63
C PRO A 218 -12.06 -7.70 4.35
N ALA A 219 -11.65 -8.77 3.67
CA ALA A 219 -12.24 -9.16 2.39
C ALA A 219 -13.75 -9.46 2.44
N ALA A 220 -14.28 -9.85 3.60
CA ALA A 220 -15.72 -10.07 3.81
C ALA A 220 -16.53 -8.75 3.89
N GLN A 221 -15.86 -7.63 4.15
CA GLN A 221 -16.47 -6.30 4.26
C GLN A 221 -16.18 -5.44 3.00
N ASP A 222 -15.33 -5.91 2.10
CA ASP A 222 -14.95 -5.19 0.89
C ASP A 222 -15.96 -5.37 -0.25
N PHE A 223 -16.78 -4.35 -0.47
CA PHE A 223 -17.76 -4.32 -1.56
C PHE A 223 -17.12 -4.10 -2.93
N PHE A 224 -15.83 -3.75 -3.00
CA PHE A 224 -15.11 -3.42 -4.23
C PHE A 224 -13.98 -4.41 -4.52
N ARG A 225 -14.14 -5.65 -4.05
CA ARG A 225 -13.13 -6.70 -4.09
C ARG A 225 -12.59 -6.99 -5.50
N LEU A 226 -13.38 -6.73 -6.55
CA LEU A 226 -13.03 -6.93 -7.94
C LEU A 226 -13.46 -5.74 -8.80
N GLY A 227 -12.71 -5.49 -9.87
CA GLY A 227 -13.14 -4.60 -10.95
C GLY A 227 -14.39 -5.12 -11.65
N ARG A 228 -15.09 -4.24 -12.38
CA ARG A 228 -16.36 -4.59 -13.05
C ARG A 228 -16.24 -5.84 -13.93
N ARG A 229 -15.18 -5.92 -14.75
CA ARG A 229 -14.96 -7.05 -15.67
C ARG A 229 -14.65 -8.31 -14.87
N GLU A 230 -13.78 -8.17 -13.89
CA GLU A 230 -13.26 -9.25 -13.06
C GLU A 230 -14.35 -9.86 -12.18
N ALA A 231 -15.30 -9.05 -11.70
CA ALA A 231 -16.48 -9.52 -10.98
C ALA A 231 -17.40 -10.37 -11.88
N VAL A 232 -17.58 -9.98 -13.14
CA VAL A 232 -18.34 -10.78 -14.12
C VAL A 232 -17.60 -12.08 -14.42
N LEU A 233 -16.29 -12.04 -14.61
CA LEU A 233 -15.47 -13.23 -14.82
C LEU A 233 -15.58 -14.19 -13.64
N ASP A 234 -15.36 -13.73 -12.40
CA ASP A 234 -15.48 -14.56 -11.19
C ASP A 234 -16.87 -15.20 -11.09
N ALA A 235 -17.95 -14.45 -11.37
CA ALA A 235 -19.31 -14.98 -11.36
C ALA A 235 -19.52 -16.07 -12.42
N VAL A 236 -19.02 -15.87 -13.64
CA VAL A 236 -19.08 -16.87 -14.71
C VAL A 236 -18.32 -18.14 -14.31
N LEU A 237 -17.09 -17.99 -13.81
CA LEU A 237 -16.26 -19.13 -13.41
C LEU A 237 -16.88 -19.93 -12.26
N ARG A 238 -17.56 -19.27 -11.30
CA ARG A 238 -18.33 -19.96 -10.26
C ARG A 238 -19.51 -20.73 -10.84
N ALA A 239 -20.25 -20.12 -11.77
CA ALA A 239 -21.41 -20.76 -12.39
C ALA A 239 -21.04 -21.96 -13.26
N THR A 240 -19.83 -21.97 -13.84
CA THR A 240 -19.34 -23.07 -14.69
C THR A 240 -18.43 -24.06 -13.95
N GLY A 241 -18.16 -23.86 -12.66
CA GLY A 241 -17.26 -24.72 -11.87
C GLY A 241 -15.78 -24.59 -12.25
N GLN A 242 -15.36 -23.44 -12.80
CA GLN A 242 -14.01 -23.16 -13.31
C GLN A 242 -13.23 -22.15 -12.44
N THR A 243 -13.52 -22.07 -11.13
CA THR A 243 -12.94 -21.04 -10.24
C THR A 243 -11.41 -21.04 -10.20
N ASP A 244 -10.79 -22.20 -10.38
CA ASP A 244 -9.33 -22.37 -10.31
C ASP A 244 -8.60 -21.77 -11.52
N ARG A 245 -9.35 -21.35 -12.55
CA ARG A 245 -8.83 -20.73 -13.77
C ARG A 245 -8.81 -19.20 -13.71
N TYR A 246 -9.18 -18.58 -12.59
CA TYR A 246 -9.28 -17.12 -12.51
C TYR A 246 -7.96 -16.42 -12.86
N ASP A 247 -6.84 -16.84 -12.27
CA ASP A 247 -5.54 -16.19 -12.49
C ASP A 247 -5.00 -16.37 -13.91
N GLU A 248 -5.37 -17.46 -14.59
CA GLU A 248 -5.09 -17.68 -16.01
C GLU A 248 -5.94 -16.74 -16.87
N LEU A 249 -7.25 -16.72 -16.64
CA LEU A 249 -8.22 -16.08 -17.53
C LEU A 249 -8.28 -14.57 -17.35
N VAL A 250 -7.97 -14.04 -16.16
CA VAL A 250 -7.97 -12.60 -15.89
C VAL A 250 -6.92 -11.84 -16.74
N GLU A 251 -5.88 -12.54 -17.18
CA GLU A 251 -4.81 -12.01 -18.04
C GLU A 251 -5.23 -11.85 -19.51
N LEU A 252 -6.29 -12.56 -19.94
CA LEU A 252 -6.83 -12.50 -21.30
C LEU A 252 -7.81 -11.33 -21.45
N ASP A 253 -8.11 -10.92 -22.68
CA ASP A 253 -9.09 -9.87 -22.97
C ASP A 253 -9.94 -10.22 -24.22
N GLY A 254 -11.06 -9.52 -24.41
CA GLY A 254 -11.88 -9.60 -25.64
C GLY A 254 -12.31 -11.02 -26.02
N ASP A 255 -12.19 -11.35 -27.31
CA ASP A 255 -12.60 -12.64 -27.87
C ASP A 255 -11.76 -13.81 -27.34
N GLU A 256 -10.50 -13.58 -27.01
CA GLU A 256 -9.60 -14.60 -26.44
C GLU A 256 -10.10 -15.08 -25.08
N LEU A 257 -10.51 -14.14 -24.22
CA LEU A 257 -11.13 -14.45 -22.94
C LEU A 257 -12.42 -15.26 -23.14
N VAL A 258 -13.31 -14.79 -24.03
CA VAL A 258 -14.60 -15.43 -24.27
C VAL A 258 -14.41 -16.87 -24.76
N ALA A 259 -13.50 -17.08 -25.72
CA ALA A 259 -13.17 -18.40 -26.22
C ALA A 259 -12.62 -19.32 -25.12
N ALA A 260 -11.68 -18.82 -24.30
CA ALA A 260 -11.04 -19.60 -23.24
C ALA A 260 -12.00 -20.01 -22.11
N VAL A 261 -12.95 -19.14 -21.77
CA VAL A 261 -14.00 -19.43 -20.77
C VAL A 261 -15.02 -20.43 -21.33
N THR A 262 -15.44 -20.24 -22.59
CA THR A 262 -16.48 -21.06 -23.22
C THR A 262 -16.01 -22.47 -23.56
N ALA A 263 -14.72 -22.66 -23.86
CA ALA A 263 -14.14 -23.97 -24.14
C ALA A 263 -14.28 -24.98 -22.97
N GLY A 264 -14.46 -24.49 -21.74
CA GLY A 264 -14.72 -25.31 -20.56
C GLY A 264 -16.17 -25.27 -20.06
N ALA A 265 -17.09 -24.66 -20.81
CA ALA A 265 -18.47 -24.43 -20.41
C ALA A 265 -19.44 -25.47 -21.04
N PRO A 266 -20.66 -25.64 -20.49
CA PRO A 266 -21.71 -26.47 -21.09
C PRO A 266 -22.13 -26.00 -22.48
N ASP A 267 -22.82 -26.87 -23.24
CA ASP A 267 -23.27 -26.60 -24.61
C ASP A 267 -24.24 -25.39 -24.73
N ASP A 268 -24.87 -24.95 -23.63
CA ASP A 268 -25.80 -23.81 -23.56
C ASP A 268 -25.17 -22.51 -23.00
N ALA A 269 -23.92 -22.23 -23.36
CA ALA A 269 -23.11 -21.14 -22.81
C ALA A 269 -23.27 -19.76 -23.51
N ASP A 270 -24.29 -19.54 -24.35
CA ASP A 270 -24.51 -18.27 -25.07
C ASP A 270 -24.57 -17.03 -24.15
N TRP A 271 -24.98 -17.22 -22.90
CA TRP A 271 -25.05 -16.17 -21.90
C TRP A 271 -23.65 -15.67 -21.46
N ILE A 272 -22.61 -16.52 -21.53
CA ILE A 272 -21.23 -16.15 -21.21
C ILE A 272 -20.72 -15.08 -22.18
N THR A 273 -20.94 -15.29 -23.47
CA THR A 273 -20.58 -14.34 -24.52
C THR A 273 -21.31 -13.01 -24.33
N ARG A 274 -22.57 -13.01 -23.88
CA ARG A 274 -23.32 -11.77 -23.61
C ARG A 274 -22.77 -11.01 -22.39
N LEU A 275 -22.33 -11.73 -21.36
CA LEU A 275 -21.78 -11.12 -20.14
C LEU A 275 -20.36 -10.59 -20.34
N LEU A 276 -19.50 -11.33 -21.05
CA LEU A 276 -18.09 -11.00 -21.24
C LEU A 276 -17.83 -10.17 -22.51
N GLY A 277 -18.61 -10.38 -23.56
CA GLY A 277 -18.40 -9.80 -24.90
C GLY A 277 -18.87 -8.36 -25.07
N HIS A 278 -19.34 -7.66 -24.03
CA HIS A 278 -19.86 -6.28 -24.11
C HIS A 278 -19.27 -5.35 -23.04
N ALA A 279 -17.95 -5.36 -22.87
CA ALA A 279 -17.26 -4.26 -22.21
C ALA A 279 -16.59 -3.38 -23.29
N PRO A 280 -17.21 -2.26 -23.74
CA PRO A 280 -16.45 -1.28 -24.51
C PRO A 280 -15.25 -0.85 -23.68
N VAL A 281 -14.07 -0.95 -24.27
CA VAL A 281 -12.85 -0.29 -23.77
C VAL A 281 -13.03 1.19 -24.11
N GLY A 282 -13.64 1.92 -23.19
CA GLY A 282 -13.66 3.39 -23.19
C GLY A 282 -12.37 3.93 -22.62
#